data_AF-A0A519F9G7-F1
#
_entry.id   AF-A0A519F9G7-F1
#
_cell.length_a   1.000
_cell.length_b   1.000
_cell.length_c   1.000
_cell.angle_alpha   90.00
_cell.angle_beta   90.00
_cell.angle_gamma   90.00
#
_symmetry.space_group_name_H-M   'P 1'
#
loop_
_entity.id
_entity.type
_entity.pdbx_description
1 polymer ?
#
loop_
_entity_poly.entity_id
_entity_poly.type
_entity_poly.pdbx_seq_one_letter_code
_entity_poly.pdbx_strand_id
1 'polypeptide(L)' 'MTRGTLFHAYLKVELQSRFPKIWVWKIRQNDSDELVQRSDVGFNNADDAWFAGSRVLAGLEAQHPARQLLQQAA' A
#
# COMPACT_ATOMS: atom_id res chain seq x y z
N MET A 1 29.05 6.11 14.26
CA MET A 1 28.05 7.03 13.67
C MET A 1 27.49 6.38 12.41
N THR A 2 26.57 5.44 12.55
CA THR A 2 25.80 4.93 11.40
C THR A 2 24.68 5.93 11.15
N ARG A 3 24.80 6.71 10.07
CA ARG A 3 23.68 7.47 9.50
C ARG A 3 22.59 6.45 9.15
N GLY A 4 21.65 6.23 10.07
CA GLY A 4 20.45 5.46 9.79
C GLY A 4 19.73 6.15 8.65
N THR A 5 19.62 5.49 7.51
CA THR A 5 18.84 5.97 6.40
C THR A 5 17.39 5.98 6.87
N LEU A 6 16.90 7.16 7.25
CA LEU A 6 15.52 7.41 7.63
C LEU A 6 14.66 7.30 6.36
N PHE A 7 14.49 6.08 5.83
CA PHE A 7 13.35 5.83 4.97
C PHE A 7 12.14 5.89 5.89
N HIS A 8 11.40 6.99 5.81
CA HIS A 8 10.13 7.10 6.51
C HIS A 8 9.24 5.97 6.00
N ALA A 9 8.76 5.13 6.92
CA ALA A 9 7.84 4.05 6.58
C ALA A 9 6.68 4.63 5.76
N TYR A 10 6.53 4.14 4.53
CA TYR A 10 5.49 4.58 3.60
C TYR A 10 4.65 3.40 3.15
N LEU A 11 3.44 3.70 2.72
CA LEU A 11 2.52 2.74 2.13
C LEU A 11 2.67 2.77 0.61
N LYS A 12 2.66 1.60 -0.02
CA LYS A 12 2.71 1.46 -1.48
C LYS A 12 1.54 0.63 -1.99
N VAL A 13 1.06 0.97 -3.18
CA VAL A 13 0.11 0.15 -3.94
C VAL A 13 0.89 -0.77 -4.87
N GLU A 14 0.60 -2.06 -4.80
CA GLU A 14 1.13 -3.10 -5.68
C GLU A 14 0.02 -3.70 -6.52
N LEU A 15 0.29 -3.87 -7.82
CA LEU A 15 -0.61 -4.59 -8.72
C LEU A 15 -0.13 -6.02 -8.91
N GLN A 16 -1.06 -6.95 -8.81
CA GLN A 16 -0.83 -8.36 -9.11
C GLN A 16 -1.79 -8.80 -10.21
N SER A 17 -1.24 -9.32 -11.30
CA SER A 17 -2.01 -10.08 -12.29
C SER A 17 -2.20 -11.52 -11.81
N ARG A 18 -3.41 -12.06 -12.02
CA ARG A 18 -3.78 -13.46 -11.79
C ARG A 18 -4.37 -14.04 -13.07
N PHE A 19 -4.31 -15.36 -13.22
CA PHE A 19 -4.96 -16.07 -14.33
C PHE A 19 -6.40 -16.45 -13.95
N PRO A 20 -7.39 -16.34 -14.86
CA PRO A 20 -7.32 -15.63 -16.14
C PRO A 20 -7.07 -14.13 -15.93
N LYS A 21 -6.50 -13.41 -16.92
CA LYS A 21 -5.93 -12.04 -16.83
C LYS A 21 -6.83 -11.05 -16.04
N ILE A 22 -6.71 -11.11 -14.72
CA ILE A 22 -7.46 -10.34 -13.74
C ILE A 22 -6.43 -9.64 -12.86
N TRP A 23 -6.63 -8.35 -12.64
CA TRP A 23 -5.77 -7.52 -11.81
C TRP A 23 -6.37 -7.37 -10.44
N VAL A 24 -5.53 -7.46 -9.42
CA VAL A 24 -5.88 -7.12 -8.03
C VAL A 24 -4.85 -6.13 -7.53
N TRP A 25 -5.26 -5.24 -6.63
CA TRP A 25 -4.34 -4.33 -5.95
C TRP A 25 -4.13 -4.78 -4.50
N LYS A 26 -2.96 -4.46 -3.96
CA LYS A 26 -2.60 -4.63 -2.55
C LYS A 26 -1.95 -3.35 -2.05
N ILE A 27 -2.19 -3.00 -0.79
CA ILE A 27 -1.49 -1.93 -0.10
C ILE A 27 -0.60 -2.57 0.96
N ARG A 28 0.68 -2.23 0.93
CA ARG A 28 1.69 -2.76 1.85
C ARG A 28 2.52 -1.66 2.45
N GLN A 29 3.01 -1.90 3.67
CA GLN A 29 4.04 -1.07 4.26
C GLN A 29 5.40 -1.46 3.68
N ASN A 30 6.22 -0.47 3.29
CA ASN A 30 7.46 -0.73 2.57
C ASN A 30 8.49 -1.54 3.37
N ASP A 31 8.64 -1.26 4.66
CA ASP A 31 9.76 -1.80 5.45
C ASP A 31 9.48 -3.21 6.01
N SER A 32 8.22 -3.48 6.36
CA SER A 32 7.78 -4.78 6.89
C SER A 32 7.22 -5.71 5.81
N ASP A 33 6.94 -5.18 4.60
CA ASP A 33 6.16 -5.86 3.56
C ASP A 33 4.77 -6.35 4.06
N GLU A 34 4.31 -5.78 5.18
CA GLU A 34 3.04 -6.15 5.81
C GLU A 34 1.88 -5.76 4.91
N LEU A 35 0.94 -6.69 4.74
CA LEU A 35 -0.28 -6.45 3.98
C LEU A 35 -1.27 -5.65 4.83
N VAL A 36 -1.46 -4.38 4.47
CA VAL A 36 -2.42 -3.50 5.11
C VAL A 36 -3.82 -3.74 4.56
N GLN A 37 -3.94 -3.79 3.23
CA GLN A 37 -5.24 -3.97 2.58
C GLN A 37 -5.07 -4.60 1.19
N ARG A 38 -6.14 -5.17 0.65
CA ARG A 38 -6.18 -5.70 -0.71
C ARG A 38 -7.55 -5.52 -1.33
N SER A 39 -7.64 -5.62 -2.66
CA SER A 39 -8.93 -5.74 -3.32
C SER A 39 -9.59 -7.09 -3.06
N ASP A 40 -10.87 -7.07 -2.73
CA ASP A 40 -11.69 -8.28 -2.63
C ASP A 40 -12.19 -8.74 -4.00
N VAL A 41 -12.26 -7.81 -4.95
CA VAL A 41 -12.65 -8.05 -6.34
C VAL A 41 -11.44 -7.99 -7.28
N GLY A 42 -11.58 -8.66 -8.41
CA GLY A 42 -10.66 -8.60 -9.54
C GLY A 42 -11.13 -7.60 -10.60
N PHE A 43 -10.17 -6.94 -11.24
CA PHE A 43 -10.38 -5.96 -12.30
C PHE A 43 -9.93 -6.53 -13.65
N ASN A 44 -10.64 -6.20 -14.73
CA ASN A 44 -10.30 -6.66 -16.07
C ASN A 44 -9.12 -5.88 -16.70
N ASN A 45 -8.76 -4.73 -16.14
CA ASN A 45 -7.64 -3.91 -16.59
C ASN A 45 -6.75 -3.51 -15.40
N ALA A 46 -5.50 -3.15 -15.70
CA ALA A 46 -4.53 -2.77 -14.68
C ALA A 46 -4.79 -1.34 -14.16
N ASP A 47 -5.26 -0.44 -15.04
CA ASP A 47 -5.44 0.98 -14.72
C ASP A 47 -6.57 1.22 -13.73
N ASP A 48 -7.70 0.51 -13.83
CA ASP A 48 -8.79 0.58 -12.85
C ASP A 48 -8.34 -0.02 -11.52
N ALA A 49 -7.57 -1.11 -11.53
CA ALA A 49 -7.00 -1.68 -10.31
C ALA A 49 -6.05 -0.68 -9.64
N TRP A 50 -5.20 -0.01 -10.41
CA TRP A 50 -4.31 1.05 -9.93
C TRP A 50 -5.08 2.23 -9.34
N PHE A 51 -6.07 2.73 -10.07
CA PHE A 51 -6.86 3.87 -9.66
C PHE A 51 -7.68 3.58 -8.41
N ALA A 52 -8.29 2.38 -8.33
CA ALA A 52 -9.00 1.93 -7.14
C ALA A 52 -8.06 1.82 -5.93
N GLY A 53 -6.90 1.18 -6.09
CA GLY A 53 -5.90 1.07 -5.01
C GLY A 53 -5.36 2.42 -4.54
N SER A 54 -5.08 3.33 -5.48
CA SER A 54 -4.58 4.68 -5.18
C SER A 54 -5.59 5.52 -4.40
N ARG A 55 -6.89 5.39 -4.70
CA ARG A 55 -7.95 6.06 -3.93
C ARG A 55 -8.01 5.56 -2.49
N VAL A 56 -7.85 4.26 -2.28
CA VAL A 56 -7.81 3.67 -0.93
C VAL A 56 -6.55 4.14 -0.19
N LEU A 57 -5.38 4.13 -0.85
CA LEU A 57 -4.14 4.64 -0.28
C LEU A 57 -4.29 6.09 0.20
N ALA A 58 -4.83 6.98 -0.65
CA ALA A 58 -5.04 8.38 -0.29
C ALA A 58 -5.97 8.54 0.93
N GLY A 59 -6.99 7.67 1.06
CA GLY A 59 -7.86 7.63 2.24
C GLY A 59 -7.13 7.18 3.51
N LEU A 60 -6.25 6.19 3.41
CA LEU A 60 -5.41 5.73 4.53
C LEU A 60 -4.41 6.81 4.96
N GLU A 61 -3.77 7.48 4.00
CA GLU A 61 -2.84 8.57 4.27
C GLU A 61 -3.53 9.76 4.95
N ALA A 62 -4.79 10.06 4.58
CA ALA A 62 -5.58 11.09 5.24
C ALA A 62 -5.98 10.73 6.68
N GLN A 63 -6.18 9.44 6.98
CA GLN A 63 -6.51 8.96 8.33
C GLN A 63 -5.28 8.79 9.23
N HIS A 64 -4.10 8.58 8.63
CA HIS A 64 -2.83 8.40 9.33
C HIS A 64 -1.82 9.50 8.91
N PRO A 65 -2.03 10.76 9.30
CA PRO A 65 -1.13 11.86 8.93
C PRO A 65 0.21 11.70 9.65
N ALA A 66 1.18 10.97 9.05
CA ALA A 66 2.62 10.83 9.31
C ALA A 66 3.13 10.62 10.77
N ARG A 67 2.29 10.79 11.80
CA ARG A 67 2.68 10.92 13.21
C ARG A 67 2.27 9.73 14.07
N GLN A 68 1.26 8.95 13.65
CA GLN A 68 0.74 7.82 14.42
C GLN A 68 1.39 6.47 14.06
N LEU A 69 1.93 6.31 12.85
CA LEU A 69 2.66 5.09 12.46
C LEU A 69 4.02 4.94 13.17
N LEU A 70 4.56 6.01 13.75
CA LEU A 70 5.84 6.01 14.48
C LEU A 70 5.67 5.64 15.97
N GLN A 71 4.47 5.67 16.54
CA GLN A 71 4.24 5.46 17.99
C GLN A 71 3.88 4.01 18.35
N GLN A 72 3.63 3.13 17.39
CA GLN A 72 3.35 1.71 17.65
C GLN A 72 4.61 0.83 17.61
N ALA A 73 5.78 1.41 17.37
CA ALA A 73 7.08 0.74 17.33
C ALA A 73 7.98 1.04 18.55
N ALA A 74 7.39 1.45 19.69
CA ALA A 74 8.08 1.70 20.95
C ALA A 74 7.69 0.68 22.03
#